data_AF-A0A6A5C8N7-F1
#
_entry.id   AF-A0A6A5C8N7-F1
#
_cell.length_a   1.000
_cell.length_b   1.000
_cell.length_c   1.000
_cell.angle_alpha   90.00
_cell.angle_beta   90.00
_cell.angle_gamma   90.00
#
_symmetry.space_group_name_H-M   'P 1'
#
loop_
_entity.id
_entity.type
_entity.pdbx_description
1 polymer ?
#
loop_
_entity_poly.entity_id
_entity_poly.type
_entity_poly.pdbx_seq_one_letter_code
_entity_poly.pdbx_strand_id
1 'polypeptide(L)'
;MWEVIRNKYEGYGDGGIENPERNFIANNKHIAKFSCKPNPKEQDPNSCTPAYGSLLYTKICKLTKSDNDILVIKSMKSLQELYKASSKNISASILYTDHQIIPNLVDLTKKEFSKEEALKTLCCAFKCKHGRVSILPHVPSIQNDILSHYQTENPQHVYLTLKLFKGLALEKEACHQMTESEDLPGLVMQCLDFYQSRDIHPKAMKNGLKLLNQLLQVPKTHVLLVVEDRIFYLIEKIFEHTNYDDKVMVALMEHISLLSLYTDGLTKCVRFIQNIMTYLETRNLSLLLQCICALSHITISVEAKYQIMEEQSPIKSEFIRKVTQIFDNYLVTYDNHYIFINNLKVICNIAEKDRKALKELISKIDTRLQQLNNPTVVDELEHTKQVLSWTP
;
A
#
# COMPACT_ATOMS: atom_id res chain seq x y z
N MET A 1 -22.67 -62.46 -33.91
CA MET A 1 -22.32 -61.44 -32.88
C MET A 1 -23.49 -60.51 -32.59
N TRP A 2 -24.14 -59.92 -33.61
CA TRP A 2 -25.34 -59.08 -33.43
C TRP A 2 -26.57 -59.80 -32.83
N GLU A 3 -26.77 -61.09 -33.13
CA GLU A 3 -27.84 -61.91 -32.50
C GLU A 3 -27.60 -62.16 -31.01
N VAL A 4 -26.34 -62.35 -30.60
CA VAL A 4 -25.97 -62.54 -29.18
C VAL A 4 -26.21 -61.25 -28.37
N ILE A 5 -25.97 -60.09 -28.99
CA ILE A 5 -26.29 -58.78 -28.39
C ILE A 5 -27.81 -58.65 -28.28
N ARG A 6 -28.58 -58.97 -29.32
CA ARG A 6 -30.04 -58.87 -29.33
C ARG A 6 -30.68 -59.73 -28.22
N ASN A 7 -30.28 -61.00 -28.11
CA ASN A 7 -30.78 -61.92 -27.08
C ASN A 7 -30.39 -61.49 -25.64
N LYS A 8 -29.32 -60.69 -25.47
CA LYS A 8 -28.90 -60.20 -24.15
C LYS A 8 -29.76 -59.02 -23.66
N TYR A 9 -30.50 -58.36 -24.55
CA TYR A 9 -31.32 -57.18 -24.24
C TYR A 9 -32.84 -57.40 -24.41
N GLU A 10 -33.30 -58.60 -24.76
CA GLU A 10 -34.74 -58.96 -24.86
C GLU A 10 -35.53 -58.84 -23.53
N GLY A 11 -34.88 -58.50 -22.42
CA GLY A 11 -35.50 -58.26 -21.11
C GLY A 11 -35.42 -56.83 -20.58
N TYR A 12 -34.81 -55.89 -21.32
CA TYR A 12 -34.97 -54.46 -21.01
C TYR A 12 -36.22 -53.99 -21.73
N GLY A 13 -37.32 -53.98 -20.98
CA GLY A 13 -38.68 -53.86 -21.51
C GLY A 13 -38.89 -52.68 -22.45
N ASP A 14 -40.02 -52.78 -23.16
CA ASP A 14 -40.74 -51.71 -23.83
C ASP A 14 -40.99 -50.54 -22.87
N GLY A 15 -39.91 -49.82 -22.55
CA GLY A 15 -39.93 -48.61 -21.77
C GLY A 15 -40.73 -47.60 -22.56
N GLY A 16 -41.97 -47.41 -22.11
CA GLY A 16 -42.99 -46.47 -22.54
C GLY A 16 -42.58 -45.49 -23.64
N ILE A 17 -43.42 -45.44 -24.67
CA ILE A 17 -43.56 -44.34 -25.61
C ILE A 17 -44.02 -43.08 -24.84
N GLU A 18 -43.23 -42.60 -23.90
CA GLU A 18 -43.37 -41.25 -23.36
C GLU A 18 -42.44 -40.35 -24.15
N ASN A 19 -43.03 -39.83 -25.24
CA ASN A 19 -42.51 -38.75 -26.08
C ASN A 19 -41.40 -39.16 -27.08
N PRO A 20 -41.77 -39.73 -28.25
CA PRO A 20 -40.86 -40.15 -29.32
C PRO A 20 -39.84 -39.09 -29.74
N GLU A 21 -40.24 -37.81 -29.74
CA GLU A 21 -39.37 -36.69 -30.07
C GLU A 21 -38.23 -36.53 -29.05
N ARG A 22 -38.52 -36.71 -27.76
CA ARG A 22 -37.49 -36.64 -26.71
C ARG A 22 -36.49 -37.79 -26.84
N ASN A 23 -36.98 -39.00 -27.14
CA ASN A 23 -36.14 -40.17 -27.36
C ASN A 23 -35.27 -40.02 -28.61
N PHE A 24 -35.81 -39.46 -29.70
CA PHE A 24 -35.04 -39.17 -30.91
C PHE A 24 -33.96 -38.10 -30.68
N ILE A 25 -34.27 -37.02 -29.97
CA ILE A 25 -33.30 -35.98 -29.60
C ILE A 25 -32.20 -36.54 -28.70
N ALA A 26 -32.56 -37.37 -27.71
CA ALA A 26 -31.60 -38.03 -26.82
C ALA A 26 -30.66 -38.96 -27.60
N ASN A 27 -31.18 -39.75 -28.53
CA ASN A 27 -30.40 -40.64 -29.38
C ASN A 27 -29.46 -39.89 -30.33
N ASN A 28 -29.93 -38.80 -30.97
CA ASN A 28 -29.07 -37.97 -31.82
C ASN A 28 -27.94 -37.29 -31.02
N LYS A 29 -28.23 -36.82 -29.79
CA LYS A 29 -27.19 -36.30 -28.89
C LYS A 29 -26.20 -37.38 -28.48
N HIS A 30 -26.66 -38.60 -28.23
CA HIS A 30 -25.81 -39.74 -27.91
C HIS A 30 -24.86 -40.05 -29.07
N ILE A 31 -25.38 -40.19 -30.30
CA ILE A 31 -24.57 -40.44 -31.50
C ILE A 31 -23.55 -39.31 -31.72
N ALA A 32 -23.97 -38.04 -31.61
CA ALA A 32 -23.08 -36.90 -31.77
C ALA A 32 -21.97 -36.84 -30.69
N LYS A 33 -22.22 -37.34 -29.48
CA LYS A 33 -21.19 -37.43 -28.42
C LYS A 33 -20.05 -38.37 -28.81
N PHE A 34 -20.35 -39.41 -29.57
CA PHE A 34 -19.37 -40.36 -30.11
C PHE A 34 -18.94 -40.00 -31.54
N SER A 35 -19.20 -38.78 -32.01
CA SER A 35 -18.61 -38.30 -33.25
C SER A 35 -17.09 -38.37 -33.11
N CYS A 36 -16.45 -39.19 -33.93
CA CYS A 36 -15.00 -39.22 -34.07
C CYS A 36 -14.55 -37.90 -34.69
N LYS A 37 -14.45 -36.85 -33.85
CA LYS A 37 -14.05 -35.52 -34.30
C LYS A 37 -12.76 -35.65 -35.09
N PRO A 38 -12.60 -34.90 -36.21
CA PRO A 38 -11.34 -34.87 -36.91
C PRO A 38 -10.24 -34.39 -35.96
N ASN A 39 -8.98 -34.65 -36.34
CA ASN A 39 -7.83 -34.26 -35.54
C ASN A 39 -7.94 -32.81 -35.03
N PRO A 40 -7.47 -32.52 -33.80
CA PRO A 40 -7.45 -31.16 -33.28
C PRO A 40 -6.77 -30.24 -34.28
N LYS A 41 -7.45 -29.16 -34.67
CA LYS A 41 -6.85 -28.14 -35.53
C LYS A 41 -5.66 -27.53 -34.82
N GLU A 42 -4.62 -27.22 -35.58
CA GLU A 42 -3.47 -26.47 -35.05
C GLU A 42 -3.96 -25.17 -34.41
N GLN A 43 -3.42 -24.87 -33.22
CA GLN A 43 -3.74 -23.63 -32.52
C GLN A 43 -3.02 -22.47 -33.21
N ASP A 44 -3.66 -21.30 -33.23
CA ASP A 44 -3.03 -20.06 -33.71
C ASP A 44 -1.72 -19.82 -32.93
N PRO A 45 -0.59 -19.51 -33.61
CA PRO A 45 0.71 -19.33 -32.99
C PRO A 45 0.75 -18.21 -31.93
N ASN A 46 -0.20 -17.28 -31.95
CA ASN A 46 -0.37 -16.21 -30.95
C ASN A 46 -1.30 -16.59 -29.79
N SER A 47 -1.75 -17.85 -29.71
CA SER A 47 -2.62 -18.35 -28.65
C SER A 47 -1.81 -18.78 -27.43
N CYS A 48 -2.20 -18.26 -26.26
CA CYS A 48 -1.66 -18.69 -24.97
C CYS A 48 -2.71 -19.54 -24.24
N THR A 49 -2.51 -20.86 -24.22
CA THR A 49 -3.35 -21.82 -23.50
C THR A 49 -2.65 -22.32 -22.24
N PRO A 50 -3.34 -22.45 -21.10
CA PRO A 50 -2.73 -22.99 -19.89
C PRO A 50 -2.33 -24.45 -20.09
N ALA A 51 -1.10 -24.81 -19.71
CA ALA A 51 -0.69 -26.21 -19.64
C ALA A 51 -1.18 -26.85 -18.34
N TYR A 52 -1.20 -28.19 -18.29
CA TYR A 52 -1.68 -28.92 -17.13
C TYR A 52 -0.66 -28.91 -15.98
N GLY A 53 -1.15 -28.70 -14.74
CA GLY A 53 -0.33 -28.79 -13.53
C GLY A 53 0.86 -27.82 -13.50
N SER A 54 2.03 -28.31 -13.09
CA SER A 54 3.26 -27.51 -12.97
C SER A 54 3.83 -27.06 -14.32
N LEU A 55 3.48 -27.73 -15.43
CA LEU A 55 3.91 -27.35 -16.79
C LEU A 55 3.38 -25.97 -17.20
N LEU A 56 2.34 -25.48 -16.53
CA LEU A 56 1.84 -24.12 -16.70
C LEU A 56 2.94 -23.08 -16.48
N TYR A 57 3.67 -23.20 -15.38
CA TYR A 57 4.66 -22.21 -14.98
C TYR A 57 5.89 -22.25 -15.88
N THR A 58 6.36 -23.45 -16.24
CA THR A 58 7.48 -23.60 -17.18
C THR A 58 7.12 -23.12 -18.57
N LYS A 59 5.89 -23.37 -19.05
CA LYS A 59 5.39 -22.82 -20.31
C LYS A 59 5.37 -21.30 -20.29
N ILE A 60 4.81 -20.69 -19.24
CA ILE A 60 4.78 -19.22 -19.09
C ILE A 60 6.22 -18.67 -19.08
N CYS A 61 7.13 -19.26 -18.31
CA CYS A 61 8.53 -18.83 -18.26
C CYS A 61 9.21 -18.88 -19.64
N LYS A 62 8.97 -19.95 -20.42
CA LYS A 62 9.47 -20.01 -21.81
C LYS A 62 8.86 -18.94 -22.70
N LEU A 63 7.55 -18.69 -22.59
CA LEU A 63 6.87 -17.66 -23.38
C LEU A 63 7.32 -16.24 -23.03
N THR A 64 7.75 -15.97 -21.79
CA THR A 64 8.34 -14.66 -21.43
C THR A 64 9.66 -14.36 -22.15
N LYS A 65 10.32 -15.39 -22.71
CA LYS A 65 11.55 -15.28 -23.51
C LYS A 65 11.29 -15.38 -25.02
N SER A 66 10.03 -15.41 -25.45
CA SER A 66 9.69 -15.49 -26.88
C SER A 66 10.06 -14.19 -27.60
N ASP A 67 10.44 -14.30 -28.87
CA ASP A 67 10.65 -13.15 -29.76
C ASP A 67 9.33 -12.50 -30.20
N ASN A 68 8.19 -13.08 -29.84
CA ASN A 68 6.86 -12.54 -30.15
C ASN A 68 6.32 -11.73 -28.97
N ASP A 69 6.34 -10.41 -29.11
CA ASP A 69 5.88 -9.44 -28.11
C ASP A 69 4.46 -9.71 -27.61
N ILE A 70 3.55 -10.14 -28.49
CA ILE A 70 2.16 -10.44 -28.14
C ILE A 70 2.11 -11.65 -27.19
N LEU A 71 2.90 -12.69 -27.45
CA LEU A 71 2.99 -13.86 -26.59
C LEU A 71 3.61 -13.50 -25.23
N VAL A 72 4.65 -12.69 -25.23
CA VAL A 72 5.29 -12.19 -24.01
C VAL A 72 4.26 -11.45 -23.14
N ILE A 73 3.53 -10.50 -23.70
CA ILE A 73 2.48 -9.74 -23.00
C ILE A 73 1.35 -10.64 -22.49
N LYS A 74 0.83 -11.54 -23.32
CA LYS A 74 -0.24 -12.47 -22.93
C LYS A 74 0.21 -13.42 -21.82
N SER A 75 1.46 -13.87 -21.84
CA SER A 75 2.02 -14.75 -20.82
C SER A 75 2.14 -14.03 -19.46
N MET A 76 2.58 -12.78 -19.44
CA MET A 76 2.61 -11.96 -18.22
C MET A 76 1.22 -11.68 -17.66
N LYS A 77 0.24 -11.36 -18.52
CA LYS A 77 -1.16 -11.19 -18.09
C LYS A 77 -1.73 -12.48 -17.49
N SER A 78 -1.43 -13.63 -18.10
CA SER A 78 -1.81 -14.94 -17.57
C SER A 78 -1.17 -15.18 -16.19
N LEU A 79 0.10 -14.84 -16.03
CA LEU A 79 0.82 -14.95 -14.75
C LEU A 79 0.23 -14.03 -13.67
N GLN A 80 -0.16 -12.80 -14.03
CA GLN A 80 -0.85 -11.87 -13.12
C GLN A 80 -2.16 -12.46 -12.59
N GLU A 81 -2.97 -13.08 -13.46
CA GLU A 81 -4.22 -13.72 -13.03
C GLU A 81 -3.96 -14.90 -12.08
N LEU A 82 -2.92 -15.71 -12.33
CA LEU A 82 -2.51 -16.77 -11.41
C LEU A 82 -2.09 -16.21 -10.04
N TYR A 83 -1.32 -15.12 -10.02
CA TYR A 83 -0.88 -14.48 -8.77
C TYR A 83 -2.02 -13.82 -8.00
N LYS A 84 -3.04 -13.30 -8.69
CA LYS A 84 -4.25 -12.77 -8.06
C LYS A 84 -5.10 -13.90 -7.46
N ALA A 85 -5.18 -15.05 -8.13
CA ALA A 85 -5.96 -16.18 -7.66
C ALA A 85 -5.39 -16.80 -6.38
N SER A 86 -4.06 -16.90 -6.25
CA SER A 86 -3.42 -17.41 -5.03
C SER A 86 -1.96 -17.00 -4.89
N SER A 87 -1.54 -16.63 -3.68
CA SER A 87 -0.14 -16.41 -3.35
C SER A 87 0.71 -17.69 -3.47
N LYS A 88 0.10 -18.88 -3.39
CA LYS A 88 0.77 -20.17 -3.64
C LYS A 88 1.29 -20.28 -5.07
N ASN A 89 0.60 -19.67 -6.04
CA ASN A 89 1.02 -19.67 -7.45
C ASN A 89 2.29 -18.84 -7.66
N ILE A 90 2.56 -17.84 -6.79
CA ILE A 90 3.81 -17.07 -6.82
C ILE A 90 4.99 -17.96 -6.39
N SER A 91 4.85 -18.68 -5.30
CA SER A 91 5.89 -19.62 -4.87
C SER A 91 6.08 -20.75 -5.88
N ALA A 92 4.99 -21.30 -6.41
CA ALA A 92 5.04 -22.36 -7.41
C ALA A 92 5.72 -21.89 -8.71
N SER A 93 5.40 -20.69 -9.22
CA SER A 93 6.04 -20.18 -10.43
C SER A 93 7.55 -20.00 -10.26
N ILE A 94 8.01 -19.55 -9.09
CA ILE A 94 9.44 -19.39 -8.79
C ILE A 94 10.12 -20.75 -8.71
N LEU A 95 9.56 -21.68 -7.93
CA LEU A 95 10.16 -23.00 -7.69
C LEU A 95 10.18 -23.87 -8.95
N TYR A 96 9.06 -23.95 -9.70
CA TYR A 96 8.97 -24.78 -10.90
C TYR A 96 9.69 -24.19 -12.12
N THR A 97 10.27 -23.00 -12.01
CA THR A 97 11.04 -22.38 -13.11
C THR A 97 12.52 -22.21 -12.76
N ASP A 98 13.02 -22.95 -11.76
CA ASP A 98 14.40 -22.85 -11.27
C ASP A 98 14.80 -21.39 -10.97
N HIS A 99 13.86 -20.65 -10.36
CA HIS A 99 13.98 -19.23 -10.03
C HIS A 99 14.14 -18.27 -11.23
N GLN A 100 13.97 -18.73 -12.47
CA GLN A 100 14.18 -17.91 -13.67
C GLN A 100 13.06 -16.92 -13.96
N ILE A 101 11.84 -17.14 -13.45
CA ILE A 101 10.70 -16.29 -13.81
C ILE A 101 10.88 -14.82 -13.35
N ILE A 102 11.48 -14.57 -12.18
CA ILE A 102 11.69 -13.20 -11.67
C ILE A 102 12.79 -12.48 -12.47
N PRO A 103 14.00 -13.05 -12.67
CA PRO A 103 15.00 -12.46 -13.56
C PRO A 103 14.45 -12.12 -14.95
N ASN A 104 13.68 -13.03 -15.57
CA ASN A 104 13.08 -12.74 -16.88
C ASN A 104 12.14 -11.52 -16.82
N LEU A 105 11.31 -11.41 -15.79
CA LEU A 105 10.43 -10.26 -15.62
C LEU A 105 11.22 -8.96 -15.43
N VAL A 106 12.36 -9.01 -14.71
CA VAL A 106 13.28 -7.87 -14.57
C VAL A 106 13.90 -7.49 -15.91
N ASP A 107 14.35 -8.45 -16.72
CA ASP A 107 14.88 -8.14 -18.05
C ASP A 107 13.80 -7.54 -18.97
N LEU A 108 12.54 -7.96 -18.81
CA LEU A 108 11.41 -7.37 -19.53
C LEU A 108 11.08 -5.94 -19.08
N THR A 109 11.51 -5.48 -17.90
CA THR A 109 11.38 -4.06 -17.52
C THR A 109 12.30 -3.15 -18.32
N LYS A 110 13.34 -3.71 -18.96
CA LYS A 110 14.27 -2.95 -19.81
C LYS A 110 13.75 -2.76 -21.25
N LYS A 111 12.68 -3.45 -21.63
CA LYS A 111 12.10 -3.39 -22.97
C LYS A 111 10.82 -2.56 -22.96
N GLU A 112 10.77 -1.50 -23.77
CA GLU A 112 9.65 -0.55 -23.81
C GLU A 112 8.28 -1.22 -23.99
N PHE A 113 8.15 -2.17 -24.93
CA PHE A 113 6.85 -2.81 -25.21
C PHE A 113 6.29 -3.63 -24.04
N SER A 114 7.15 -4.12 -23.12
CA SER A 114 6.77 -5.01 -22.02
C SER A 114 6.91 -4.41 -20.63
N LYS A 115 7.51 -3.21 -20.52
CA LYS A 115 7.90 -2.58 -19.25
C LYS A 115 6.73 -2.46 -18.27
N GLU A 116 5.59 -1.93 -18.71
CA GLU A 116 4.41 -1.77 -17.87
C GLU A 116 3.87 -3.11 -17.34
N GLU A 117 3.67 -4.09 -18.22
CA GLU A 117 3.20 -5.42 -17.87
C GLU A 117 4.17 -6.17 -16.96
N ALA A 118 5.47 -6.04 -17.17
CA ALA A 118 6.50 -6.62 -16.32
C ALA A 118 6.42 -6.04 -14.90
N LEU A 119 6.37 -4.71 -14.77
CA LEU A 119 6.22 -4.03 -13.47
C LEU A 119 4.90 -4.39 -12.77
N LYS A 120 3.79 -4.49 -13.49
CA LYS A 120 2.50 -4.96 -12.95
C LYS A 120 2.60 -6.39 -12.41
N THR A 121 3.33 -7.26 -13.11
CA THR A 121 3.54 -8.65 -12.70
C THR A 121 4.42 -8.75 -11.46
N LEU A 122 5.53 -8.00 -11.41
CA LEU A 122 6.38 -7.87 -10.23
C LEU A 122 5.61 -7.30 -9.03
N CYS A 123 4.74 -6.32 -9.27
CA CYS A 123 3.82 -5.79 -8.25
C CYS A 123 2.82 -6.82 -7.69
N CYS A 124 2.52 -7.88 -8.45
CA CYS A 124 1.71 -8.99 -7.95
C CYS A 124 2.57 -9.98 -7.16
N ALA A 125 3.82 -10.19 -7.58
CA ALA A 125 4.74 -11.16 -6.97
C ALA A 125 5.17 -10.78 -5.53
N PHE A 126 5.38 -9.49 -5.21
CA PHE A 126 5.82 -9.08 -3.86
C PHE A 126 4.80 -9.42 -2.74
N LYS A 127 3.56 -9.78 -3.10
CA LYS A 127 2.53 -10.20 -2.13
C LYS A 127 2.89 -11.48 -1.38
N CYS A 128 3.83 -12.28 -1.90
CA CYS A 128 4.38 -13.45 -1.22
C CYS A 128 5.82 -13.18 -0.77
N LYS A 129 6.22 -13.73 0.39
CA LYS A 129 7.60 -13.63 0.91
C LYS A 129 8.63 -14.15 -0.09
N HIS A 130 8.37 -15.29 -0.73
CA HIS A 130 9.26 -15.84 -1.76
C HIS A 130 9.46 -14.87 -2.93
N GLY A 131 8.38 -14.21 -3.36
CA GLY A 131 8.44 -13.18 -4.41
C GLY A 131 9.28 -11.98 -3.98
N ARG A 132 9.10 -11.47 -2.75
CA ARG A 132 9.92 -10.37 -2.21
C ARG A 132 11.41 -10.72 -2.21
N VAL A 133 11.76 -11.87 -1.65
CA VAL A 133 13.15 -12.34 -1.55
C VAL A 133 13.77 -12.52 -2.94
N SER A 134 13.01 -13.03 -3.92
CA SER A 134 13.52 -13.18 -5.29
C SER A 134 13.65 -11.87 -6.06
N ILE A 135 12.86 -10.83 -5.75
CA ILE A 135 12.93 -9.53 -6.44
C ILE A 135 14.03 -8.64 -5.85
N LEU A 136 14.27 -8.72 -4.53
CA LEU A 136 15.14 -7.82 -3.79
C LEU A 136 16.56 -7.65 -4.40
N PRO A 137 17.26 -8.71 -4.86
CA PRO A 137 18.57 -8.58 -5.51
C PRO A 137 18.57 -7.76 -6.81
N HIS A 138 17.40 -7.54 -7.41
CA HIS A 138 17.24 -6.83 -8.68
C HIS A 138 16.82 -5.37 -8.50
N VAL A 139 16.60 -4.90 -7.26
CA VAL A 139 16.23 -3.51 -6.98
C VAL A 139 17.19 -2.49 -7.60
N PRO A 140 18.54 -2.64 -7.50
CA PRO A 140 19.47 -1.66 -8.09
C PRO A 140 19.32 -1.53 -9.61
N SER A 141 19.14 -2.66 -10.32
CA SER A 141 18.89 -2.62 -11.77
C SER A 141 17.61 -1.85 -12.09
N ILE A 142 16.50 -2.16 -11.40
CA ILE A 142 15.21 -1.49 -11.63
C ILE A 142 15.30 0.01 -11.30
N GLN A 143 16.04 0.34 -10.23
CA GLN A 143 16.28 1.70 -9.81
C GLN A 143 17.02 2.49 -10.90
N ASN A 144 18.17 1.98 -11.37
CA ASN A 144 18.98 2.61 -12.41
C ASN A 144 18.25 2.75 -13.75
N ASP A 145 17.45 1.75 -14.10
CA ASP A 145 16.74 1.76 -15.39
C ASP A 145 15.58 2.78 -15.39
N ILE A 146 14.79 2.84 -14.31
CA ILE A 146 13.52 3.59 -14.29
C ILE A 146 13.60 4.84 -13.43
N LEU A 147 14.01 4.71 -12.16
CA LEU A 147 13.97 5.86 -11.25
C LEU A 147 15.04 6.88 -11.60
N SER A 148 16.24 6.48 -12.02
CA SER A 148 17.29 7.44 -12.42
C SER A 148 16.90 8.28 -13.66
N HIS A 149 15.89 7.85 -14.42
CA HIS A 149 15.36 8.54 -15.59
C HIS A 149 13.94 9.10 -15.36
N TYR A 150 13.54 9.35 -14.10
CA TYR A 150 12.18 9.74 -13.72
C TYR A 150 11.61 10.96 -14.48
N GLN A 151 12.46 11.82 -15.04
CA GLN A 151 12.06 13.04 -15.75
C GLN A 151 11.54 12.79 -17.16
N THR A 152 12.06 11.76 -17.84
CA THR A 152 11.75 11.43 -19.24
C THR A 152 10.94 10.14 -19.36
N GLU A 153 10.87 9.36 -18.29
CA GLU A 153 10.16 8.10 -18.21
C GLU A 153 8.63 8.29 -18.12
N ASN A 154 7.87 7.29 -18.56
CA ASN A 154 6.42 7.29 -18.45
C ASN A 154 5.98 7.34 -16.96
N PRO A 155 5.11 8.28 -16.56
CA PRO A 155 4.63 8.39 -15.17
C PRO A 155 4.03 7.11 -14.59
N GLN A 156 3.40 6.30 -15.43
CA GLN A 156 2.84 5.01 -15.03
C GLN A 156 3.93 4.00 -14.66
N HIS A 157 5.08 4.01 -15.35
CA HIS A 157 6.22 3.16 -15.01
C HIS A 157 6.82 3.58 -13.67
N VAL A 158 7.04 4.89 -13.46
CA VAL A 158 7.55 5.40 -12.19
C VAL A 158 6.61 5.08 -11.03
N TYR A 159 5.30 5.28 -11.21
CA TYR A 159 4.29 4.88 -10.24
C TYR A 159 4.36 3.39 -9.87
N LEU A 160 4.48 2.51 -10.87
CA LEU A 160 4.55 1.07 -10.65
C LEU A 160 5.85 0.66 -9.95
N THR A 161 6.97 1.31 -10.28
CA THR A 161 8.26 1.09 -9.60
C THR A 161 8.21 1.52 -8.14
N LEU A 162 7.68 2.72 -7.84
CA LEU A 162 7.46 3.15 -6.45
C LEU A 162 6.51 2.21 -5.70
N LYS A 163 5.47 1.69 -6.37
CA LYS A 163 4.55 0.71 -5.79
C LYS A 163 5.23 -0.62 -5.50
N LEU A 164 6.10 -1.08 -6.40
CA LEU A 164 6.90 -2.30 -6.24
C LEU A 164 7.83 -2.16 -5.03
N PHE A 165 8.63 -1.09 -5.00
CA PHE A 165 9.60 -0.85 -3.93
C PHE A 165 8.94 -0.70 -2.57
N LYS A 166 7.82 0.02 -2.48
CA LYS A 166 6.99 0.08 -1.27
C LYS A 166 6.48 -1.31 -0.83
N GLY A 167 6.21 -2.20 -1.80
CA GLY A 167 5.81 -3.57 -1.51
C GLY A 167 6.95 -4.46 -1.01
N LEU A 168 8.19 -4.16 -1.39
CA LEU A 168 9.39 -4.87 -0.95
C LEU A 168 9.84 -4.39 0.44
N ALA A 169 9.74 -3.09 0.70
CA ALA A 169 10.09 -2.43 1.96
C ALA A 169 9.10 -2.69 3.13
N LEU A 170 8.45 -3.86 3.14
CA LEU A 170 7.59 -4.28 4.26
C LEU A 170 8.39 -4.86 5.44
N GLU A 171 9.57 -5.42 5.16
CA GLU A 171 10.44 -6.07 6.14
C GLU A 171 11.69 -5.22 6.35
N LYS A 172 12.16 -5.13 7.60
CA LYS A 172 13.28 -4.25 7.98
C LYS A 172 14.57 -4.59 7.22
N GLU A 173 14.83 -5.88 7.03
CA GLU A 173 16.00 -6.39 6.29
C GLU A 173 15.96 -5.97 4.81
N ALA A 174 14.77 -5.94 4.21
CA ALA A 174 14.60 -5.45 2.85
C ALA A 174 14.87 -3.95 2.77
N CYS A 175 14.37 -3.16 3.72
CA CYS A 175 14.69 -1.74 3.80
C CYS A 175 16.21 -1.51 3.90
N HIS A 176 16.92 -2.27 4.74
CA HIS A 176 18.38 -2.19 4.85
C HIS A 176 19.07 -2.39 3.50
N GLN A 177 18.76 -3.48 2.80
CA GLN A 177 19.35 -3.76 1.49
C GLN A 177 19.06 -2.66 0.46
N MET A 178 17.83 -2.14 0.44
CA MET A 178 17.43 -1.08 -0.49
C MET A 178 18.07 0.29 -0.15
N THR A 179 18.44 0.52 1.10
CA THR A 179 19.14 1.75 1.52
C THR A 179 20.64 1.69 1.32
N GLU A 180 21.24 0.50 1.36
CA GLU A 180 22.69 0.32 1.20
C GLU A 180 23.14 0.30 -0.25
N SER A 181 22.26 -0.08 -1.19
CA SER A 181 22.67 -0.32 -2.57
C SER A 181 22.98 0.96 -3.36
N GLU A 182 22.12 1.98 -3.40
CA GLU A 182 22.27 3.14 -4.32
C GLU A 182 21.48 4.42 -3.91
N ASP A 183 21.49 4.85 -2.64
CA ASP A 183 20.72 6.04 -2.15
C ASP A 183 19.28 6.14 -2.69
N LEU A 184 18.52 5.04 -2.53
CA LEU A 184 17.11 5.01 -2.90
C LEU A 184 16.28 6.13 -2.25
N PRO A 185 16.47 6.49 -0.95
CA PRO A 185 15.74 7.61 -0.34
C PRO A 185 15.94 8.93 -1.10
N GLY A 186 17.19 9.28 -1.44
CA GLY A 186 17.50 10.48 -2.21
C GLY A 186 16.81 10.52 -3.56
N LEU A 187 16.84 9.40 -4.29
CA LEU A 187 16.21 9.31 -5.61
C LEU A 187 14.67 9.40 -5.53
N VAL A 188 14.07 8.78 -4.51
CA VAL A 188 12.61 8.89 -4.28
C VAL A 188 12.23 10.33 -3.97
N MET A 189 13.02 11.06 -3.17
CA MET A 189 12.77 12.49 -2.92
C MET A 189 12.82 13.33 -4.21
N GLN A 190 13.84 13.12 -5.05
CA GLN A 190 13.96 13.84 -6.33
C GLN A 190 12.77 13.55 -7.26
N CYS A 191 12.34 12.29 -7.30
CA CYS A 191 11.16 11.88 -8.03
C CYS A 191 9.90 12.60 -7.53
N LEU A 192 9.70 12.67 -6.21
CA LEU A 192 8.55 13.35 -5.61
C LEU A 192 8.54 14.86 -5.88
N ASP A 193 9.69 15.53 -5.79
CA ASP A 193 9.80 16.97 -6.10
C ASP A 193 9.48 17.28 -7.58
N PHE A 194 9.85 16.38 -8.50
CA PHE A 194 9.48 16.50 -9.91
C PHE A 194 7.98 16.35 -10.15
N TYR A 195 7.35 15.32 -9.58
CA TYR A 195 5.90 15.13 -9.73
C TYR A 195 5.09 16.17 -8.96
N GLN A 196 5.66 16.80 -7.93
CA GLN A 196 5.03 17.92 -7.25
C GLN A 196 5.06 19.21 -8.10
N SER A 197 6.13 19.45 -8.87
CA SER A 197 6.35 20.73 -9.58
C SER A 197 5.73 20.82 -10.97
N ARG A 198 5.51 19.71 -11.68
CA ARG A 198 4.99 19.72 -13.07
C ARG A 198 3.52 19.34 -13.21
N ASP A 199 3.16 18.18 -12.68
CA ASP A 199 1.80 17.65 -12.72
C ASP A 199 1.66 16.63 -11.59
N ILE A 200 0.87 16.98 -10.58
CA ILE A 200 0.69 16.17 -9.38
C ILE A 200 0.15 14.82 -9.80
N HIS A 201 0.96 13.77 -9.62
CA HIS A 201 0.56 12.39 -9.82
C HIS A 201 0.24 11.73 -8.46
N PRO A 202 -1.01 11.75 -7.97
CA PRO A 202 -1.32 11.44 -6.55
C PRO A 202 -0.94 10.02 -6.16
N LYS A 203 -1.02 9.08 -7.11
CA LYS A 203 -0.63 7.68 -6.89
C LYS A 203 0.88 7.50 -6.74
N ALA A 204 1.68 8.32 -7.43
CA ALA A 204 3.14 8.30 -7.30
C ALA A 204 3.52 8.96 -5.97
N MET A 205 2.99 10.16 -5.70
CA MET A 205 3.17 10.88 -4.43
C MET A 205 2.87 10.00 -3.22
N LYS A 206 1.68 9.39 -3.18
CA LYS A 206 1.27 8.47 -2.11
C LYS A 206 2.24 7.30 -1.93
N ASN A 207 2.67 6.66 -3.01
CA ASN A 207 3.55 5.48 -2.90
C ASN A 207 4.99 5.87 -2.55
N GLY A 208 5.48 6.99 -3.07
CA GLY A 208 6.81 7.49 -2.72
C GLY A 208 6.86 7.91 -1.25
N LEU A 209 5.88 8.67 -0.74
CA LEU A 209 5.80 8.99 0.69
C LEU A 209 5.72 7.73 1.56
N LYS A 210 4.88 6.76 1.20
CA LYS A 210 4.81 5.48 1.93
C LYS A 210 6.10 4.67 1.87
N LEU A 211 6.81 4.71 0.75
CA LEU A 211 8.13 4.09 0.63
C LEU A 211 9.13 4.80 1.56
N LEU A 212 9.17 6.13 1.58
CA LEU A 212 10.01 6.89 2.50
C LEU A 212 9.69 6.55 3.97
N ASN A 213 8.41 6.43 4.33
CA ASN A 213 7.96 6.01 5.67
C ASN A 213 8.51 4.63 6.05
N GLN A 214 8.49 3.68 5.11
CA GLN A 214 9.02 2.35 5.33
C GLN A 214 10.55 2.33 5.45
N LEU A 215 11.25 3.15 4.65
CA LEU A 215 12.70 3.25 4.68
C LEU A 215 13.20 3.92 5.98
N LEU A 216 12.41 4.79 6.62
CA LEU A 216 12.72 5.35 7.94
C LEU A 216 12.90 4.30 9.05
N GLN A 217 12.45 3.05 8.85
CA GLN A 217 12.78 1.95 9.77
C GLN A 217 14.29 1.66 9.86
N VAL A 218 15.07 2.12 8.88
CA VAL A 218 16.53 2.09 8.89
C VAL A 218 17.03 3.41 9.48
N PRO A 219 17.68 3.41 10.66
CA PRO A 219 18.06 4.65 11.33
C PRO A 219 18.95 5.57 10.51
N LYS A 220 19.72 5.11 9.52
CA LYS A 220 20.53 6.03 8.69
C LYS A 220 19.69 6.84 7.69
N THR A 221 18.47 6.42 7.39
CA THR A 221 17.62 7.04 6.38
C THR A 221 17.16 8.44 6.78
N HIS A 222 16.81 8.68 8.05
CA HIS A 222 16.39 10.03 8.48
C HIS A 222 17.48 11.07 8.22
N VAL A 223 18.75 10.73 8.47
CA VAL A 223 19.89 11.60 8.19
C VAL A 223 19.91 12.00 6.71
N LEU A 224 19.77 11.04 5.79
CA LEU A 224 19.75 11.31 4.34
C LEU A 224 18.56 12.19 3.92
N LEU A 225 17.40 12.02 4.56
CA LEU A 225 16.20 12.80 4.23
C LEU A 225 16.26 14.23 4.77
N VAL A 226 16.82 14.41 5.97
CA VAL A 226 16.91 15.70 6.67
C VAL A 226 18.07 16.56 6.16
N VAL A 227 19.10 15.95 5.55
CA VAL A 227 20.21 16.65 4.91
C VAL A 227 19.67 17.70 3.91
N GLU A 228 20.22 18.93 4.03
CA GLU A 228 19.88 20.09 3.19
C GLU A 228 18.41 20.55 3.25
N ASP A 229 17.64 20.14 4.28
CA ASP A 229 16.23 20.49 4.47
C ASP A 229 15.30 20.10 3.28
N ARG A 230 15.77 19.29 2.33
CA ARG A 230 15.06 19.01 1.07
C ARG A 230 13.70 18.36 1.28
N ILE A 231 13.61 17.41 2.21
CA ILE A 231 12.33 16.77 2.55
C ILE A 231 11.32 17.78 3.10
N PHE A 232 11.78 18.78 3.86
CA PHE A 232 10.90 19.79 4.43
C PHE A 232 10.39 20.77 3.39
N TYR A 233 11.24 21.19 2.45
CA TYR A 233 10.78 22.00 1.31
C TYR A 233 9.73 21.25 0.48
N LEU A 234 9.90 19.94 0.26
CA LEU A 234 8.89 19.11 -0.39
C LEU A 234 7.57 19.10 0.40
N ILE A 235 7.63 18.94 1.73
CA ILE A 235 6.44 18.97 2.61
C ILE A 235 5.74 20.35 2.55
N GLU A 236 6.49 21.45 2.64
CA GLU A 236 5.98 22.82 2.54
C GLU A 236 5.21 23.02 1.23
N LYS A 237 5.84 22.67 0.11
CA LYS A 237 5.20 22.75 -1.21
C LYS A 237 3.94 21.89 -1.31
N ILE A 238 3.91 20.71 -0.69
CA ILE A 238 2.69 19.88 -0.65
C ILE A 238 1.58 20.61 0.13
N PHE A 239 1.89 21.22 1.27
CA PHE A 239 0.89 21.99 2.01
C PHE A 239 0.39 23.25 1.28
N GLU A 240 1.21 23.86 0.43
CA GLU A 240 0.82 25.03 -0.36
C GLU A 240 -0.24 24.73 -1.42
N HIS A 241 -0.39 23.48 -1.88
CA HIS A 241 -1.45 23.18 -2.84
C HIS A 241 -2.75 22.84 -2.11
N THR A 242 -3.80 23.57 -2.46
CA THR A 242 -5.08 23.59 -1.73
C THR A 242 -5.97 22.37 -1.95
N ASN A 243 -5.64 21.46 -2.87
CA ASN A 243 -6.50 20.32 -3.28
C ASN A 243 -5.74 18.99 -3.42
N TYR A 244 -4.92 18.62 -2.42
CA TYR A 244 -4.30 17.29 -2.42
C TYR A 244 -5.29 16.16 -2.07
N ASP A 245 -5.15 15.03 -2.74
CA ASP A 245 -5.89 13.79 -2.42
C ASP A 245 -5.63 13.38 -0.96
N ASP A 246 -6.69 13.13 -0.19
CA ASP A 246 -6.61 12.72 1.22
C ASP A 246 -5.61 11.60 1.48
N LYS A 247 -5.44 10.65 0.55
CA LYS A 247 -4.52 9.51 0.72
C LYS A 247 -3.06 9.94 0.61
N VAL A 248 -2.77 11.04 -0.09
CA VAL A 248 -1.44 11.67 -0.10
C VAL A 248 -1.23 12.37 1.24
N MET A 249 -2.22 13.13 1.71
CA MET A 249 -2.14 13.81 3.01
C MET A 249 -1.97 12.82 4.17
N VAL A 250 -2.67 11.68 4.16
CA VAL A 250 -2.46 10.59 5.13
C VAL A 250 -1.01 10.12 5.14
N ALA A 251 -0.42 9.89 3.96
CA ALA A 251 0.97 9.44 3.86
C ALA A 251 1.97 10.52 4.28
N LEU A 252 1.66 11.80 4.02
CA LEU A 252 2.45 12.96 4.43
C LEU A 252 2.44 13.12 5.97
N MET A 253 1.27 13.03 6.60
CA MET A 253 1.13 13.12 8.04
C MET A 253 1.83 11.96 8.75
N GLU A 254 1.72 10.74 8.20
CA GLU A 254 2.49 9.57 8.64
C GLU A 254 4.00 9.84 8.50
N HIS A 255 4.44 10.49 7.43
CA HIS A 255 5.85 10.85 7.22
C HIS A 255 6.36 11.86 8.26
N ILE A 256 5.62 12.96 8.46
CA ILE A 256 5.95 13.99 9.46
C ILE A 256 6.01 13.38 10.86
N SER A 257 5.04 12.52 11.19
CA SER A 257 4.99 11.78 12.45
C SER A 257 6.25 10.93 12.67
N LEU A 258 6.70 10.20 11.65
CA LEU A 258 7.91 9.36 11.73
C LEU A 258 9.20 10.19 11.79
N LEU A 259 9.30 11.27 11.01
CA LEU A 259 10.45 12.19 11.09
C LEU A 259 10.56 12.83 12.48
N SER A 260 9.43 13.12 13.13
CA SER A 260 9.40 13.72 14.47
C SER A 260 9.88 12.79 15.58
N LEU A 261 10.12 11.51 15.29
CA LEU A 261 10.76 10.58 16.24
C LEU A 261 12.28 10.80 16.33
N TYR A 262 12.88 11.50 15.37
CA TYR A 262 14.30 11.84 15.34
C TYR A 262 14.49 13.30 15.76
N THR A 263 15.50 13.61 16.56
CA THR A 263 15.68 14.95 17.15
C THR A 263 15.82 16.06 16.08
N ASP A 264 16.57 15.78 15.01
CA ASP A 264 16.76 16.68 13.87
C ASP A 264 15.45 16.87 13.09
N GLY A 265 14.70 15.79 12.84
CA GLY A 265 13.38 15.84 12.25
C GLY A 265 12.36 16.59 13.10
N LEU A 266 12.36 16.33 14.40
CA LEU A 266 11.45 16.92 15.39
C LEU A 266 11.53 18.44 15.39
N THR A 267 12.73 19.01 15.55
CA THR A 267 12.92 20.47 15.57
C THR A 267 12.42 21.15 14.30
N LYS A 268 12.56 20.50 13.15
CA LYS A 268 12.14 21.00 11.85
C LYS A 268 10.64 20.81 11.59
N CYS A 269 10.02 19.76 12.14
CA CYS A 269 8.60 19.47 11.95
C CYS A 269 7.67 20.44 12.71
N VAL A 270 8.18 21.14 13.73
CA VAL A 270 7.47 22.19 14.48
C VAL A 270 6.83 23.23 13.55
N ARG A 271 7.50 23.58 12.44
CA ARG A 271 6.99 24.55 11.46
C ARG A 271 5.64 24.17 10.84
N PHE A 272 5.29 22.89 10.82
CA PHE A 272 4.08 22.38 10.16
C PHE A 272 2.84 22.35 11.07
N ILE A 273 2.95 22.69 12.35
CA ILE A 273 1.83 22.62 13.31
C ILE A 273 0.59 23.32 12.75
N GLN A 274 0.75 24.55 12.24
CA GLN A 274 -0.36 25.31 11.65
C GLN A 274 -0.99 24.60 10.45
N ASN A 275 -0.18 24.06 9.53
CA ASN A 275 -0.69 23.32 8.39
C ASN A 275 -1.43 22.05 8.83
N ILE A 276 -0.90 21.30 9.80
CA ILE A 276 -1.55 20.10 10.35
C ILE A 276 -2.89 20.45 11.02
N MET A 277 -2.96 21.57 11.75
CA MET A 277 -4.19 22.03 12.40
C MET A 277 -5.34 22.28 11.42
N THR A 278 -5.07 22.62 10.17
CA THR A 278 -6.13 22.81 9.16
C THR A 278 -6.90 21.51 8.88
N TYR A 279 -6.27 20.35 9.10
CA TYR A 279 -6.85 19.04 8.84
C TYR A 279 -7.49 18.39 10.07
N LEU A 280 -7.46 18.99 11.26
CA LEU A 280 -8.09 18.42 12.46
C LEU A 280 -9.62 18.42 12.41
N GLU A 281 -10.21 19.17 11.49
CA GLU A 281 -11.67 19.23 11.26
C GLU A 281 -12.10 18.30 10.10
N THR A 282 -11.18 17.50 9.54
CA THR A 282 -11.49 16.58 8.44
C THR A 282 -12.44 15.47 8.86
N ARG A 283 -13.38 15.11 7.96
CA ARG A 283 -14.25 13.93 8.14
C ARG A 283 -13.53 12.62 7.82
N ASN A 284 -12.35 12.67 7.20
CA ASN A 284 -11.57 11.48 6.91
C ASN A 284 -10.81 11.01 8.16
N LEU A 285 -11.33 9.97 8.82
CA LEU A 285 -10.75 9.46 10.07
C LEU A 285 -9.30 8.99 9.94
N SER A 286 -8.92 8.47 8.77
CA SER A 286 -7.53 8.06 8.54
C SER A 286 -6.61 9.27 8.51
N LEU A 287 -7.07 10.39 7.94
CA LEU A 287 -6.30 11.63 7.93
C LEU A 287 -6.26 12.26 9.31
N LEU A 288 -7.42 12.36 9.98
CA LEU A 288 -7.52 12.87 11.34
C LEU A 288 -6.58 12.13 12.30
N LEU A 289 -6.60 10.80 12.29
CA LEU A 289 -5.71 9.98 13.10
C LEU A 289 -4.23 10.32 12.84
N GLN A 290 -3.82 10.39 11.57
CA GLN A 290 -2.42 10.70 11.25
C GLN A 290 -2.03 12.13 11.62
N CYS A 291 -2.93 13.11 11.48
CA CYS A 291 -2.69 14.48 11.96
C CYS A 291 -2.46 14.51 13.47
N ILE A 292 -3.30 13.82 14.25
CA ILE A 292 -3.16 13.75 15.70
C ILE A 292 -1.90 12.99 16.09
N CYS A 293 -1.57 11.87 15.41
CA CYS A 293 -0.30 11.17 15.64
C CYS A 293 0.91 12.09 15.38
N ALA A 294 0.91 12.82 14.27
CA ALA A 294 1.98 13.78 13.97
C ALA A 294 2.09 14.86 15.06
N LEU A 295 0.98 15.46 15.48
CA LEU A 295 0.98 16.42 16.58
C LEU A 295 1.46 15.80 17.90
N SER A 296 1.09 14.56 18.20
CA SER A 296 1.51 13.88 19.43
C SER A 296 3.03 13.67 19.51
N HIS A 297 3.70 13.50 18.36
CA HIS A 297 5.16 13.42 18.33
C HIS A 297 5.81 14.80 18.31
N ILE A 298 5.28 15.74 17.51
CA ILE A 298 5.82 17.11 17.43
C ILE A 298 5.76 17.82 18.79
N THR A 299 4.65 17.67 19.52
CA THR A 299 4.43 18.37 20.80
C THR A 299 5.36 17.93 21.93
N ILE A 300 6.17 16.89 21.73
CA ILE A 300 7.26 16.55 22.66
C ILE A 300 8.32 17.66 22.69
N SER A 301 8.57 18.32 21.54
CA SER A 301 9.53 19.43 21.43
C SER A 301 9.13 20.62 22.30
N VAL A 302 10.14 21.22 22.93
CA VAL A 302 9.97 22.44 23.72
C VAL A 302 9.51 23.58 22.80
N GLU A 303 10.12 23.73 21.64
CA GLU A 303 9.77 24.75 20.64
C GLU A 303 8.30 24.66 20.24
N ALA A 304 7.78 23.45 20.00
CA ALA A 304 6.36 23.24 19.72
C ALA A 304 5.46 23.70 20.88
N LYS A 305 5.82 23.34 22.12
CA LYS A 305 5.06 23.74 23.33
C LYS A 305 5.01 25.26 23.47
N TYR A 306 6.12 25.96 23.23
CA TYR A 306 6.14 27.42 23.24
C TYR A 306 5.32 28.02 22.11
N GLN A 307 5.51 27.55 20.87
CA GLN A 307 4.74 28.04 19.72
C GLN A 307 3.23 27.89 19.92
N ILE A 308 2.77 26.83 20.59
CA ILE A 308 1.34 26.57 20.82
C ILE A 308 0.81 27.30 22.05
N MET A 309 1.48 27.19 23.22
CA MET A 309 0.88 27.53 24.52
C MET A 309 1.35 28.85 25.14
N GLU A 310 2.32 29.54 24.53
CA GLU A 310 2.75 30.85 24.99
C GLU A 310 1.58 31.86 25.01
N GLU A 311 1.58 32.77 25.98
CA GLU A 311 0.45 33.66 26.25
C GLU A 311 0.10 34.55 25.04
N GLN A 312 1.10 34.94 24.27
CA GLN A 312 0.96 35.76 23.06
C GLN A 312 0.83 34.93 21.78
N SER A 313 0.79 33.60 21.89
CA SER A 313 0.73 32.75 20.70
C SER A 313 -0.58 32.97 19.93
N PRO A 314 -0.50 33.27 18.62
CA PRO A 314 -1.69 33.50 17.79
C PRO A 314 -2.51 32.23 17.57
N ILE A 315 -1.92 31.04 17.78
CA ILE A 315 -2.57 29.74 17.50
C ILE A 315 -3.17 29.08 18.75
N LYS A 316 -2.88 29.58 19.95
CA LYS A 316 -3.26 28.94 21.22
C LYS A 316 -4.75 28.64 21.33
N SER A 317 -5.59 29.66 21.12
CA SER A 317 -7.04 29.55 21.26
C SER A 317 -7.64 28.59 20.22
N GLU A 318 -7.18 28.66 18.97
CA GLU A 318 -7.61 27.77 17.91
C GLU A 318 -7.16 26.32 18.15
N PHE A 319 -5.93 26.11 18.61
CA PHE A 319 -5.40 24.79 18.93
C PHE A 319 -6.22 24.11 20.02
N ILE A 320 -6.44 24.79 21.15
CA ILE A 320 -7.24 24.27 22.25
C ILE A 320 -8.66 23.94 21.76
N ARG A 321 -9.30 24.85 20.99
CA ARG A 321 -10.63 24.60 20.41
C ARG A 321 -10.64 23.32 19.56
N LYS A 322 -9.70 23.17 18.63
CA LYS A 322 -9.64 22.02 17.70
C LYS A 322 -9.38 20.70 18.43
N VAL A 323 -8.44 20.69 19.36
CA VAL A 323 -8.13 19.49 20.18
C VAL A 323 -9.33 19.09 21.04
N THR A 324 -10.08 20.05 21.56
CA THR A 324 -11.31 19.78 22.35
C THR A 324 -12.43 19.23 21.49
N GLN A 325 -12.65 19.82 20.31
CA GLN A 325 -13.72 19.41 19.39
C GLN A 325 -13.59 17.97 18.91
N ILE A 326 -12.39 17.38 18.92
CA ILE A 326 -12.19 15.96 18.64
C ILE A 326 -12.99 15.10 19.63
N PHE A 327 -13.05 15.48 20.90
CA PHE A 327 -13.88 14.79 21.89
C PHE A 327 -15.37 15.14 21.78
N ASP A 328 -15.73 16.32 21.28
CA ASP A 328 -17.13 16.72 21.11
C ASP A 328 -17.80 16.01 19.94
N ASN A 329 -17.14 15.96 18.78
CA ASN A 329 -17.76 15.58 17.52
C ASN A 329 -17.60 14.09 17.18
N TYR A 330 -16.58 13.41 17.72
CA TYR A 330 -16.19 12.08 17.26
C TYR A 330 -16.51 10.94 18.23
N LEU A 331 -16.86 11.25 19.48
CA LEU A 331 -17.29 10.26 20.49
C LEU A 331 -18.60 9.56 20.12
N VAL A 332 -19.51 10.26 19.43
CA VAL A 332 -20.84 9.73 19.07
C VAL A 332 -20.81 8.90 17.79
N THR A 333 -19.81 9.11 16.92
CA THR A 333 -19.89 8.69 15.52
C THR A 333 -18.96 7.53 15.17
N TYR A 334 -17.84 7.33 15.89
CA TYR A 334 -16.80 6.39 15.44
C TYR A 334 -16.03 5.67 16.56
N ASP A 335 -15.87 4.35 16.40
CA ASP A 335 -15.19 3.42 17.32
C ASP A 335 -13.66 3.35 17.07
N ASN A 336 -12.98 4.50 16.99
CA ASN A 336 -11.51 4.55 16.82
C ASN A 336 -10.81 5.15 18.04
N HIS A 337 -10.58 4.31 19.04
CA HIS A 337 -9.93 4.67 20.30
C HIS A 337 -8.54 5.30 20.15
N TYR A 338 -7.80 5.01 19.07
CA TYR A 338 -6.47 5.59 18.85
C TYR A 338 -6.52 7.10 18.65
N ILE A 339 -7.61 7.64 18.10
CA ILE A 339 -7.78 9.09 17.96
C ILE A 339 -7.77 9.75 19.35
N PHE A 340 -8.55 9.21 20.29
CA PHE A 340 -8.63 9.75 21.65
C PHE A 340 -7.32 9.60 22.42
N ILE A 341 -6.67 8.44 22.33
CA ILE A 341 -5.38 8.18 22.99
C ILE A 341 -4.32 9.19 22.50
N ASN A 342 -4.15 9.34 21.19
CA ASN A 342 -3.14 10.27 20.66
C ASN A 342 -3.50 11.73 20.95
N ASN A 343 -4.79 12.08 21.01
CA ASN A 343 -5.22 13.44 21.35
C ASN A 343 -5.00 13.76 22.84
N LEU A 344 -5.15 12.77 23.72
CA LEU A 344 -4.76 12.88 25.12
C LEU A 344 -3.24 13.07 25.27
N LYS A 345 -2.42 12.34 24.49
CA LYS A 345 -0.97 12.54 24.45
C LYS A 345 -0.58 13.95 24.03
N VAL A 346 -1.26 14.51 23.02
CA VAL A 346 -1.08 15.91 22.63
C VAL A 346 -1.31 16.82 23.84
N ILE A 347 -2.45 16.69 24.53
CA ILE A 347 -2.77 17.49 25.73
C ILE A 347 -1.72 17.30 26.83
N CYS A 348 -1.31 16.05 27.09
CA CYS A 348 -0.32 15.72 28.09
C CYS A 348 1.03 16.41 27.80
N ASN A 349 1.49 16.38 26.55
CA ASN A 349 2.74 17.01 26.15
C ASN A 349 2.70 18.53 26.34
N ILE A 350 1.62 19.20 25.92
CA ILE A 350 1.51 20.66 26.04
C ILE A 350 1.20 21.12 27.48
N ALA A 351 0.74 20.21 28.35
CA ALA A 351 0.52 20.48 29.76
C ALA A 351 1.77 20.96 30.49
N GLU A 352 2.96 20.56 30.05
CA GLU A 352 4.20 21.06 30.64
C GLU A 352 4.33 22.59 30.58
N LYS A 353 3.70 23.25 29.58
CA LYS A 353 3.80 24.70 29.38
C LYS A 353 2.67 25.50 30.01
N ASP A 354 1.43 25.01 29.97
CA ASP A 354 0.27 25.72 30.54
C ASP A 354 -0.77 24.76 31.14
N ARG A 355 -0.45 24.24 32.33
CA ARG A 355 -1.30 23.30 33.07
C ARG A 355 -2.67 23.87 33.43
N LYS A 356 -2.76 25.17 33.74
CA LYS A 356 -3.99 25.79 34.25
C LYS A 356 -5.09 25.78 33.21
N ALA A 357 -4.78 26.22 31.99
CA ALA A 357 -5.75 26.22 30.88
C ALA A 357 -6.24 24.81 30.54
N LEU A 358 -5.36 23.80 30.66
CA LEU A 358 -5.66 22.43 30.27
C LEU A 358 -6.37 21.61 31.35
N LYS A 359 -6.23 21.97 32.63
CA LYS A 359 -6.92 21.31 33.74
C LYS A 359 -8.44 21.49 33.67
N GLU A 360 -8.89 22.69 33.31
CA GLU A 360 -10.31 22.98 33.09
C GLU A 360 -10.85 22.21 31.87
N LEU A 361 -10.02 22.03 30.85
CA LEU A 361 -10.35 21.27 29.64
C LEU A 361 -10.59 19.79 29.94
N ILE A 362 -9.64 19.15 30.62
CA ILE A 362 -9.70 17.71 30.90
C ILE A 362 -10.90 17.36 31.77
N SER A 363 -11.28 18.23 32.72
CA SER A 363 -12.48 18.01 33.54
C SER A 363 -13.76 17.87 32.69
N LYS A 364 -13.85 18.58 31.56
CA LYS A 364 -14.99 18.49 30.61
C LYS A 364 -14.92 17.23 29.75
N ILE A 365 -13.72 16.80 29.38
CA ILE A 365 -13.48 15.62 28.54
C ILE A 365 -13.69 14.31 29.32
N ASP A 366 -13.28 14.30 30.59
CA ASP A 366 -13.28 13.14 31.48
C ASP A 366 -14.64 12.44 31.56
N THR A 367 -15.69 13.20 31.84
CA THR A 367 -17.07 12.70 31.95
C THR A 367 -17.56 11.97 30.69
N ARG A 368 -16.98 12.27 29.52
CA ARG A 368 -17.38 11.66 28.24
C ARG A 368 -16.53 10.45 27.90
N LEU A 369 -15.22 10.51 28.14
CA LEU A 369 -14.34 9.38 27.89
C LEU A 369 -14.60 8.21 28.82
N GLN A 370 -15.02 8.46 30.06
CA GLN A 370 -15.43 7.39 30.99
C GLN A 370 -16.63 6.58 30.46
N GLN A 371 -17.45 7.14 29.57
CA GLN A 371 -18.58 6.43 28.96
C GLN A 371 -18.15 5.39 27.91
N LEU A 372 -16.93 5.47 27.39
CA LEU A 372 -16.43 4.56 26.33
C LEU A 372 -16.07 3.17 26.86
N ASN A 373 -15.88 2.99 28.17
CA ASN A 373 -15.48 1.72 28.79
C ASN A 373 -14.28 1.01 28.14
N ASN A 374 -13.37 1.75 27.49
CA ASN A 374 -12.15 1.20 26.90
C ASN A 374 -10.96 1.33 27.87
N PRO A 375 -10.34 0.24 28.33
CA PRO A 375 -9.26 0.28 29.31
C PRO A 375 -8.08 1.18 28.89
N THR A 376 -7.64 1.08 27.63
CA THR A 376 -6.46 1.84 27.15
C THR A 376 -6.73 3.34 27.09
N VAL A 377 -7.95 3.75 26.72
CA VAL A 377 -8.34 5.18 26.73
C VAL A 377 -8.41 5.70 28.17
N VAL A 378 -8.95 4.90 29.09
CA VAL A 378 -9.04 5.25 30.52
C VAL A 378 -7.65 5.37 31.13
N ASP A 379 -6.74 4.43 30.84
CA ASP A 379 -5.36 4.46 31.33
C ASP A 379 -4.62 5.73 30.87
N GLU A 380 -4.75 6.10 29.58
CA GLU A 380 -4.12 7.31 29.04
C GLU A 380 -4.75 8.60 29.62
N LEU A 381 -6.06 8.58 29.88
CA LEU A 381 -6.77 9.68 30.53
C LEU A 381 -6.30 9.89 31.97
N GLU A 382 -6.17 8.81 32.74
CA GLU A 382 -5.66 8.86 34.11
C GLU A 382 -4.20 9.33 34.13
N HIS A 383 -3.37 8.86 33.20
CA HIS A 383 -2.00 9.38 33.03
C HIS A 383 -1.99 10.89 32.76
N THR A 384 -2.83 11.36 31.83
CA THR A 384 -2.95 12.79 31.49
C THR A 384 -3.38 13.62 32.71
N LYS A 385 -4.34 13.13 33.50
CA LYS A 385 -4.77 13.77 34.76
C LYS A 385 -3.64 13.85 35.77
N GLN A 386 -2.87 12.77 35.95
CA GLN A 386 -1.74 12.75 36.86
C GLN A 386 -0.72 13.83 36.51
N VAL A 387 -0.34 13.94 35.23
CA VAL A 387 0.60 14.98 34.75
C VAL A 387 0.05 16.39 34.98
N LEU A 388 -1.24 16.63 34.73
CA LEU A 388 -1.89 17.93 34.97
C LEU A 388 -2.05 18.27 36.46
N SER A 389 -2.15 17.25 37.31
CA SER A 389 -2.29 17.41 38.76
C SER A 389 -0.95 17.65 39.47
N TRP A 390 0.16 17.30 38.82
CA TRP A 390 1.49 17.47 39.40
C TRP A 390 1.78 18.96 39.62
N THR A 391 2.13 19.32 40.85
CA THR A 391 2.69 20.62 41.21
C THR A 391 4.21 20.42 41.41
N PRO A 392 5.07 21.18 40.69
CA PRO A 392 6.52 21.03 40.80
C PRO A 392 7.05 21.21 42.22
#